data_AF-A0A7X8MPU6-F1
#
_entry.id   AF-A0A7X8MPU6-F1
#
_cell.length_a   1.000
_cell.length_b   1.000
_cell.length_c   1.000
_cell.angle_alpha   90.00
_cell.angle_beta   90.00
_cell.angle_gamma   90.00
#
_symmetry.space_group_name_H-M   'P 1'
#
loop_
_entity.id
_entity.type
_entity.pdbx_description
1 polymer ?
#
loop_
_entity_poly.entity_id
_entity_poly.type
_entity_poly.pdbx_seq_one_letter_code
_entity_poly.pdbx_strand_id
1 'polypeptide(L)'
;MKLIRVFGLSFIIAISALAYTETKAEVVKVNTSNKYSLTEEETNLLRKTDLNLDMIIDMEDLAIASEAYNTRDKLANVNDEPIVDIYDLTLISKNMDKAYEESGYIQSAGSVNFRKGPGEKEAVLYTLDKGTSLTIIGKSDHWYKVRHKDNEGYVAAQFVVADIAKKGFDTYGALSLSQYQQFKEDGYSFVARYYSTTDSAKNLTKDEAQAASEAGLELLAVYQDYNNKADLFNYEYGVTQATEAIKQAIEVGQPPSVEGKGSAIYFAVDEKNVGDIPLANIEEYFKGIKDTMDKFTGNDPDKRRWDIGVYGNYRVVKYLQEKMGSDLYLWQTSMGKGQENYFSKYFNYDIYQNLHEVYRNGVFIDENYTNVKGDFGAFTLSLQQ
;
A
#
# COMPACT_ATOMS: atom_id res chain seq x y z
N MET A 1 -8.39 25.87 -31.95
CA MET A 1 -7.52 24.81 -32.49
C MET A 1 -6.91 24.00 -31.34
N LYS A 2 -7.73 23.18 -30.68
CA LYS A 2 -7.35 22.25 -29.60
C LYS A 2 -8.47 21.22 -29.51
N LEU A 3 -8.40 20.13 -30.28
CA LEU A 3 -9.21 18.91 -30.05
C LEU A 3 -8.79 17.71 -30.94
N ILE A 4 -7.55 17.65 -31.46
CA ILE A 4 -7.13 16.57 -32.40
C ILE A 4 -6.02 15.66 -31.81
N ARG A 5 -5.43 15.98 -30.65
CA ARG A 5 -4.29 15.18 -30.12
C ARG A 5 -4.68 13.88 -29.38
N VAL A 6 -5.87 13.80 -28.79
CA VAL A 6 -6.27 12.61 -27.99
C VAL A 6 -6.64 11.42 -28.89
N PHE A 7 -7.34 11.66 -30.01
CA PHE A 7 -7.69 10.58 -30.94
C PHE A 7 -6.50 9.99 -31.70
N GLY A 8 -5.44 10.78 -31.95
CA GLY A 8 -4.25 10.31 -32.68
C GLY A 8 -3.39 9.36 -31.86
N LEU A 9 -3.26 9.56 -30.55
CA LEU A 9 -2.39 8.75 -29.70
C LEU A 9 -3.05 7.42 -29.33
N SER A 10 -4.35 7.40 -29.01
CA SER A 10 -5.11 6.15 -28.83
C SER A 10 -5.13 5.28 -30.08
N PHE A 11 -5.11 5.89 -31.27
CA PHE A 11 -5.02 5.17 -32.54
C PHE A 11 -3.60 4.61 -32.79
N ILE A 12 -2.55 5.34 -32.41
CA ILE A 12 -1.17 4.85 -32.48
C ILE A 12 -0.92 3.72 -31.48
N ILE A 13 -1.47 3.82 -30.25
CA ILE A 13 -1.42 2.76 -29.24
C ILE A 13 -2.15 1.51 -29.74
N ALA A 14 -3.32 1.67 -30.34
CA ALA A 14 -4.05 0.58 -31.00
C ALA A 14 -3.26 -0.04 -32.16
N ILE A 15 -2.51 0.75 -32.94
CA ILE A 15 -1.63 0.25 -34.02
C ILE A 15 -0.42 -0.49 -33.45
N SER A 16 0.20 -0.03 -32.36
CA SER A 16 1.31 -0.74 -31.70
C SER A 16 0.84 -2.04 -31.02
N ALA A 17 -0.36 -2.03 -30.43
CA ALA A 17 -1.01 -3.24 -29.92
C ALA A 17 -1.37 -4.21 -31.06
N LEU A 18 -1.88 -3.72 -32.20
CA LEU A 18 -2.11 -4.55 -33.39
C LEU A 18 -0.81 -5.14 -33.95
N ALA A 19 0.24 -4.32 -34.06
CA ALA A 19 1.55 -4.77 -34.55
C ALA A 19 2.17 -5.84 -33.63
N TYR A 20 1.95 -5.75 -32.31
CA TYR A 20 2.31 -6.80 -31.36
C TYR A 20 1.49 -8.08 -31.57
N THR A 21 0.16 -7.96 -31.76
CA THR A 21 -0.70 -9.13 -32.04
C THR A 21 -0.38 -9.82 -33.36
N GLU A 22 -0.04 -9.09 -34.43
CA GLU A 22 0.33 -9.68 -35.72
C GLU A 22 1.71 -10.36 -35.70
N THR A 23 2.62 -9.97 -34.81
CA THR A 23 3.93 -10.63 -34.67
C THR A 23 3.94 -11.83 -33.72
N LYS A 24 2.94 -12.00 -32.86
CA LYS A 24 2.84 -13.13 -31.89
C LYS A 24 1.68 -14.11 -32.12
N ALA A 25 0.77 -13.85 -33.07
CA ALA A 25 -0.30 -14.80 -33.42
C ALA A 25 0.23 -16.12 -34.02
N GLU A 26 1.48 -16.16 -34.48
CA GLU A 26 2.19 -17.41 -34.73
C GLU A 26 3.06 -17.77 -33.50
N VAL A 27 2.48 -18.58 -32.62
CA VAL A 27 3.13 -19.32 -31.51
C VAL A 27 3.41 -18.52 -30.23
N VAL A 28 2.41 -18.41 -29.34
CA VAL A 28 2.65 -18.42 -27.89
C VAL A 28 1.71 -19.42 -27.22
N LYS A 29 2.17 -20.67 -27.08
CA LYS A 29 1.81 -21.43 -25.87
C LYS A 29 2.37 -20.62 -24.71
N VAL A 30 1.55 -20.27 -23.71
CA VAL A 30 2.03 -19.66 -22.45
C VAL A 30 3.22 -20.48 -21.98
N ASN A 31 4.42 -19.94 -22.15
CA ASN A 31 5.63 -20.67 -21.88
C ASN A 31 5.94 -20.52 -20.40
N THR A 32 5.26 -21.31 -19.56
CA THR A 32 5.51 -21.40 -18.11
C THR A 32 6.88 -22.04 -17.79
N SER A 33 7.79 -22.21 -18.76
CA SER A 33 9.04 -22.95 -18.61
C SER A 33 10.31 -22.11 -18.59
N ASN A 34 10.22 -20.79 -18.46
CA ASN A 34 11.42 -19.97 -18.24
C ASN A 34 11.70 -19.82 -16.74
N LYS A 35 12.14 -20.93 -16.12
CA LYS A 35 12.85 -20.96 -14.83
C LYS A 35 14.25 -20.35 -14.98
N TYR A 36 14.35 -19.10 -15.42
CA TYR A 36 15.56 -18.33 -15.18
C TYR A 36 15.47 -17.82 -13.74
N SER A 37 16.49 -18.09 -12.93
CA SER A 37 16.64 -17.40 -11.65
C SER A 37 16.84 -15.93 -11.98
N LEU A 38 15.76 -15.15 -11.93
CA LEU A 38 15.83 -13.71 -12.09
C LEU A 38 16.75 -13.15 -11.00
N THR A 39 17.55 -12.16 -11.37
CA THR A 39 18.24 -11.32 -10.39
C THR A 39 17.20 -10.55 -9.55
N GLU A 40 17.64 -10.02 -8.41
CA GLU A 40 16.79 -9.16 -7.59
C GLU A 40 16.32 -7.92 -8.37
N GLU A 41 17.19 -7.34 -9.20
CA GLU A 41 16.87 -6.21 -10.07
C GLU A 41 15.81 -6.56 -11.11
N GLU A 42 15.94 -7.69 -11.80
CA GLU A 42 14.93 -8.16 -12.76
C GLU A 42 13.60 -8.46 -12.06
N THR A 43 13.63 -9.08 -10.88
CA THR A 43 12.41 -9.37 -10.12
C THR A 43 11.72 -8.07 -9.66
N ASN A 44 12.52 -7.09 -9.22
CA ASN A 44 12.01 -5.76 -8.87
C ASN A 44 11.38 -5.06 -10.07
N LEU A 45 11.99 -5.17 -11.25
CA LEU A 45 11.43 -4.64 -12.48
C LEU A 45 10.07 -5.28 -12.79
N LEU A 46 9.97 -6.62 -12.71
CA LEU A 46 8.70 -7.32 -12.95
C LEU A 46 7.62 -6.90 -11.95
N ARG A 47 7.95 -6.77 -10.66
CA ARG A 47 7.02 -6.28 -9.63
C ARG A 47 6.53 -4.86 -9.89
N LYS A 48 7.39 -3.98 -10.42
CA LYS A 48 6.99 -2.61 -10.76
C LYS A 48 6.02 -2.62 -11.94
N THR A 49 6.25 -3.48 -12.93
CA THR A 49 5.42 -3.56 -14.15
C THR A 49 4.11 -4.34 -14.00
N ASP A 50 3.98 -5.17 -12.96
CA ASP A 50 2.73 -5.80 -12.55
C ASP A 50 1.90 -4.78 -11.74
N LEU A 51 0.91 -4.18 -12.39
CA LEU A 51 0.08 -3.12 -11.83
C LEU A 51 -1.18 -3.66 -11.15
N ASN A 52 -1.72 -4.79 -11.60
CA ASN A 52 -2.88 -5.44 -10.99
C ASN A 52 -2.50 -6.41 -9.85
N LEU A 53 -1.20 -6.68 -9.66
CA LEU A 53 -0.61 -7.55 -8.63
C LEU A 53 -1.00 -9.03 -8.75
N ASP A 54 -1.26 -9.55 -9.95
CA ASP A 54 -1.61 -10.96 -10.16
C ASP A 54 -0.40 -11.88 -10.42
N MET A 55 0.81 -11.30 -10.48
CA MET A 55 2.10 -11.93 -10.78
C MET A 55 2.31 -12.31 -12.23
N ILE A 56 1.48 -11.79 -13.14
CA ILE A 56 1.53 -11.91 -14.58
C ILE A 56 1.51 -10.50 -15.16
N ILE A 57 2.43 -10.19 -16.07
CA ILE A 57 2.45 -8.90 -16.75
C ILE A 57 1.74 -9.07 -18.08
N ASP A 58 0.59 -8.44 -18.23
CA ASP A 58 -0.26 -8.63 -19.40
C ASP A 58 -0.91 -7.34 -19.92
N MET A 59 -2.00 -7.48 -20.68
CA MET A 59 -2.71 -6.36 -21.27
C MET A 59 -3.50 -5.54 -20.25
N GLU A 60 -3.87 -6.11 -19.10
CA GLU A 60 -4.55 -5.40 -18.02
C GLU A 60 -3.61 -4.37 -17.38
N ASP A 61 -2.34 -4.72 -17.16
CA ASP A 61 -1.33 -3.77 -16.67
C ASP A 61 -1.11 -2.63 -17.66
N LEU A 62 -1.00 -2.95 -18.95
CA LEU A 62 -0.83 -1.94 -19.98
C LEU A 62 -2.06 -1.01 -20.06
N ALA A 63 -3.26 -1.54 -19.84
CA ALA A 63 -4.49 -0.75 -19.80
C ALA A 63 -4.47 0.24 -18.63
N ILE A 64 -4.10 -0.20 -17.42
CA ILE A 64 -3.97 0.67 -16.24
C ILE A 64 -2.99 1.82 -16.53
N ALA A 65 -1.81 1.51 -17.07
CA ALA A 65 -0.83 2.54 -17.42
C ALA A 65 -1.31 3.49 -18.53
N SER A 66 -2.03 2.97 -19.52
CA SER A 66 -2.57 3.78 -20.61
C SER A 66 -3.67 4.73 -20.14
N GLU A 67 -4.50 4.34 -19.18
CA GLU A 67 -5.53 5.20 -18.60
C GLU A 67 -4.90 6.35 -17.79
N ALA A 68 -3.76 6.07 -17.15
CA ALA A 68 -3.00 7.04 -16.37
C ALA A 68 -2.06 7.94 -17.19
N TYR A 69 -2.00 7.80 -18.52
CA TYR A 69 -1.04 8.53 -19.35
C TYR A 69 -1.12 10.05 -19.17
N ASN A 70 0.03 10.70 -18.97
CA ASN A 70 0.19 12.13 -18.72
C ASN A 70 -0.51 12.60 -17.42
N THR A 71 -0.59 11.73 -16.43
CA THR A 71 -1.02 12.04 -15.05
C THR A 71 0.11 11.73 -14.05
N ARG A 72 -0.08 12.06 -12.78
CA ARG A 72 0.90 11.80 -11.69
C ARG A 72 0.69 10.47 -10.97
N ASP A 73 -0.15 9.60 -11.55
CA ASP A 73 -0.55 8.32 -10.99
C ASP A 73 0.64 7.50 -10.46
N LYS A 74 0.71 7.33 -9.13
CA LYS A 74 1.80 6.61 -8.46
C LYS A 74 1.83 5.11 -8.79
N LEU A 75 0.67 4.51 -9.08
CA LEU A 75 0.58 3.08 -9.34
C LEU A 75 1.18 2.74 -10.71
N ALA A 76 0.80 3.52 -11.73
CA ALA A 76 1.18 3.31 -13.13
C ALA A 76 2.56 3.89 -13.51
N ASN A 77 3.14 4.71 -12.64
CA ASN A 77 4.47 5.27 -12.80
C ASN A 77 5.53 4.27 -12.30
N VAL A 78 6.06 3.48 -13.22
CA VAL A 78 6.91 2.32 -12.92
C VAL A 78 8.40 2.65 -12.98
N ASN A 79 8.75 3.83 -13.50
CA ASN A 79 10.12 4.33 -13.57
C ASN A 79 10.43 5.45 -12.56
N ASP A 80 9.47 5.79 -11.69
CA ASP A 80 9.58 6.82 -10.65
C ASP A 80 9.82 8.25 -11.20
N GLU A 81 9.32 8.56 -12.41
CA GLU A 81 9.42 9.88 -13.07
C GLU A 81 8.27 10.83 -12.64
N PRO A 82 8.15 12.07 -13.15
CA PRO A 82 7.15 13.01 -12.65
C PRO A 82 5.70 12.69 -13.09
N ILE A 83 5.54 11.94 -14.18
CA ILE A 83 4.26 11.58 -14.78
C ILE A 83 4.37 10.20 -15.43
N VAL A 84 3.23 9.53 -15.58
CA VAL A 84 3.14 8.35 -16.43
C VAL A 84 3.31 8.76 -17.88
N ASP A 85 4.32 8.22 -18.55
CA ASP A 85 4.65 8.57 -19.92
C ASP A 85 4.90 7.36 -20.82
N ILE A 86 5.53 7.60 -21.98
CA ILE A 86 5.77 6.54 -22.97
C ILE A 86 6.80 5.52 -22.50
N TYR A 87 7.71 5.87 -21.58
CA TYR A 87 8.70 4.97 -21.03
C TYR A 87 8.06 3.96 -20.08
N ASP A 88 7.08 4.35 -19.27
CA ASP A 88 6.30 3.42 -18.44
C ASP A 88 5.58 2.37 -19.28
N LEU A 89 4.80 2.83 -20.26
CA LEU A 89 4.09 2.00 -21.24
C LEU A 89 5.06 1.04 -21.96
N THR A 90 6.24 1.53 -22.34
CA THR A 90 7.29 0.73 -22.99
C THR A 90 7.86 -0.32 -22.05
N LEU A 91 8.04 0.01 -20.77
CA LEU A 91 8.60 -0.90 -19.78
C LEU A 91 7.63 -2.04 -19.50
N ILE A 92 6.34 -1.75 -19.34
CA ILE A 92 5.29 -2.74 -19.17
C ILE A 92 5.17 -3.60 -20.43
N SER A 93 5.07 -2.99 -21.61
CA SER A 93 4.96 -3.71 -22.89
C SER A 93 6.14 -4.66 -23.16
N LYS A 94 7.37 -4.26 -22.82
CA LYS A 94 8.57 -5.11 -22.95
C LYS A 94 8.58 -6.30 -22.00
N ASN A 95 7.85 -6.22 -20.90
CA ASN A 95 7.75 -7.28 -19.90
C ASN A 95 6.44 -8.08 -19.99
N MET A 96 5.57 -7.77 -20.95
CA MET A 96 4.34 -8.51 -21.21
C MET A 96 4.60 -10.00 -21.51
N ASP A 97 3.67 -10.85 -21.07
CA ASP A 97 3.73 -12.32 -21.02
C ASP A 97 4.78 -12.89 -20.05
N LYS A 98 5.38 -12.08 -19.18
CA LYS A 98 6.26 -12.57 -18.12
C LYS A 98 5.45 -12.78 -16.84
N ALA A 99 5.84 -13.79 -16.08
CA ALA A 99 5.35 -14.04 -14.73
C ALA A 99 6.54 -14.18 -13.78
N TYR A 100 6.31 -13.95 -12.50
CA TYR A 100 7.33 -14.07 -11.47
C TYR A 100 6.80 -14.82 -10.25
N GLU A 101 7.69 -15.17 -9.32
CA GLU A 101 7.37 -15.86 -8.07
C GLU A 101 7.96 -15.09 -6.89
N GLU A 102 7.34 -15.19 -5.71
CA GLU A 102 7.82 -14.54 -4.48
C GLU A 102 7.96 -15.56 -3.36
N SER A 103 9.02 -15.47 -2.57
CA SER A 103 9.09 -16.22 -1.32
C SER A 103 8.20 -15.57 -0.26
N GLY A 104 7.63 -16.39 0.62
CA GLY A 104 6.86 -15.92 1.76
C GLY A 104 6.68 -16.99 2.83
N TYR A 105 5.97 -16.63 3.89
CA TYR A 105 5.71 -17.51 5.02
C TYR A 105 4.32 -17.31 5.62
N ILE A 106 3.87 -18.30 6.39
CA ILE A 106 2.61 -18.23 7.13
C ILE A 106 2.75 -17.39 8.40
N GLN A 107 1.95 -16.34 8.52
CA GLN A 107 1.81 -15.52 9.73
C GLN A 107 0.35 -15.57 10.22
N SER A 108 0.13 -16.34 11.28
CA SER A 108 -1.19 -16.58 11.88
C SER A 108 -1.07 -16.96 13.36
N ALA A 109 -2.19 -16.91 14.08
CA ALA A 109 -2.25 -17.38 15.48
C ALA A 109 -2.31 -18.92 15.60
N GLY A 110 -2.70 -19.63 14.55
CA GLY A 110 -2.78 -21.09 14.48
C GLY A 110 -2.59 -21.61 13.06
N SER A 111 -2.71 -22.93 12.85
CA SER A 111 -2.48 -23.54 11.53
C SER A 111 -3.51 -23.09 10.50
N VAL A 112 -3.09 -23.01 9.24
CA VAL A 112 -3.87 -22.50 8.10
C VAL A 112 -4.14 -23.60 7.09
N ASN A 113 -5.34 -23.65 6.52
CA ASN A 113 -5.70 -24.64 5.51
C ASN A 113 -4.98 -24.38 4.17
N PHE A 114 -4.29 -25.38 3.65
CA PHE A 114 -3.79 -25.45 2.28
C PHE A 114 -4.81 -26.18 1.41
N ARG A 115 -5.43 -25.47 0.46
CA ARG A 115 -6.60 -25.93 -0.28
C ARG A 115 -6.30 -26.22 -1.74
N LYS A 116 -7.15 -27.03 -2.38
CA LYS A 116 -7.05 -27.35 -3.81
C LYS A 116 -7.44 -26.18 -4.72
N GLY A 117 -8.32 -25.29 -4.27
CA GLY A 117 -8.81 -24.13 -5.01
C GLY A 117 -8.96 -22.89 -4.12
N PRO A 118 -9.19 -21.71 -4.72
CA PRO A 118 -9.42 -20.47 -4.00
C PRO A 118 -10.85 -20.43 -3.44
N GLY A 119 -11.05 -20.90 -2.21
CA GLY A 119 -12.35 -20.80 -1.55
C GLY A 119 -12.47 -21.62 -0.26
N GLU A 120 -13.35 -21.19 0.65
CA GLU A 120 -13.54 -21.89 1.93
C GLU A 120 -14.21 -23.27 1.77
N LYS A 121 -14.94 -23.46 0.67
CA LYS A 121 -15.62 -24.72 0.33
C LYS A 121 -14.71 -25.70 -0.43
N GLU A 122 -13.52 -25.25 -0.82
CA GLU A 122 -12.55 -26.07 -1.54
C GLU A 122 -11.90 -27.10 -0.62
N ALA A 123 -11.55 -28.27 -1.19
CA ALA A 123 -10.96 -29.36 -0.44
C ALA A 123 -9.67 -28.94 0.26
N VAL A 124 -9.58 -29.21 1.56
CA VAL A 124 -8.35 -29.04 2.35
C VAL A 124 -7.44 -30.22 2.05
N LEU A 125 -6.25 -29.94 1.53
CA LEU A 125 -5.23 -30.96 1.27
C LEU A 125 -4.48 -31.30 2.56
N TYR A 126 -4.06 -30.28 3.32
CA TYR A 126 -3.46 -30.36 4.66
C TYR A 126 -3.40 -28.96 5.29
N THR A 127 -2.79 -28.83 6.47
CA THR A 127 -2.59 -27.55 7.17
C THR A 127 -1.12 -27.12 7.18
N LEU A 128 -0.88 -25.82 7.23
CA LEU A 128 0.42 -25.18 7.36
C LEU A 128 0.52 -24.49 8.72
N ASP A 129 1.61 -24.70 9.44
CA ASP A 129 1.85 -24.03 10.72
C ASP A 129 2.46 -22.64 10.52
N LYS A 130 2.37 -21.80 11.56
CA LYS A 130 3.04 -20.50 11.60
C LYS A 130 4.54 -20.65 11.29
N GLY A 131 5.05 -19.76 10.44
CA GLY A 131 6.44 -19.74 9.99
C GLY A 131 6.75 -20.72 8.85
N THR A 132 5.78 -21.50 8.38
CA THR A 132 6.01 -22.38 7.22
C THR A 132 6.30 -21.54 5.98
N SER A 133 7.48 -21.74 5.39
CA SER A 133 7.88 -21.10 4.13
C SER A 133 7.13 -21.69 2.94
N LEU A 134 6.82 -20.83 1.96
CA LEU A 134 6.15 -21.17 0.73
C LEU A 134 6.62 -20.24 -0.40
N THR A 135 6.28 -20.60 -1.63
CA THR A 135 6.49 -19.74 -2.79
C THR A 135 5.13 -19.30 -3.32
N ILE A 136 4.89 -17.99 -3.37
CA ILE A 136 3.73 -17.37 -3.99
C ILE A 136 3.95 -17.36 -5.50
N ILE A 137 2.98 -17.89 -6.24
CA ILE A 137 3.06 -18.11 -7.70
C ILE A 137 1.83 -17.56 -8.43
N GLY A 138 1.02 -16.78 -7.73
CA GLY A 138 -0.19 -16.15 -8.23
C GLY A 138 -0.99 -15.58 -7.08
N LYS A 139 -1.60 -14.41 -7.30
CA LYS A 139 -2.43 -13.71 -6.31
C LYS A 139 -3.83 -13.51 -6.88
N SER A 140 -4.86 -13.68 -6.07
CA SER A 140 -6.26 -13.50 -6.48
C SER A 140 -7.10 -13.09 -5.30
N ASP A 141 -7.73 -11.93 -5.32
CA ASP A 141 -8.63 -11.41 -4.29
C ASP A 141 -8.27 -11.77 -2.83
N HIS A 142 -8.86 -12.84 -2.30
CA HIS A 142 -8.69 -13.33 -0.92
C HIS A 142 -7.67 -14.48 -0.76
N TRP A 143 -7.06 -14.95 -1.84
CA TRP A 143 -6.29 -16.19 -1.94
C TRP A 143 -4.97 -16.00 -2.67
N TYR A 144 -3.93 -16.64 -2.17
CA TYR A 144 -2.69 -16.82 -2.92
C TYR A 144 -2.60 -18.25 -3.43
N LYS A 145 -2.29 -18.38 -4.72
CA LYS A 145 -1.79 -19.63 -5.26
C LYS A 145 -0.34 -19.76 -4.82
N VAL A 146 -0.03 -20.86 -4.16
CA VAL A 146 1.26 -21.10 -3.54
C VAL A 146 1.78 -22.48 -3.89
N ARG A 147 3.10 -22.60 -3.92
CA ARG A 147 3.83 -23.86 -3.94
C ARG A 147 4.43 -24.11 -2.56
N HIS A 148 4.18 -25.29 -2.01
CA HIS A 148 4.79 -25.75 -0.78
C HIS A 148 5.23 -27.21 -0.96
N LYS A 149 6.54 -27.45 -0.86
CA LYS A 149 7.18 -28.71 -1.26
C LYS A 149 6.83 -29.02 -2.73
N ASP A 150 6.34 -30.23 -3.02
CA ASP A 150 5.97 -30.67 -4.37
C ASP A 150 4.51 -30.39 -4.73
N ASN A 151 3.76 -29.65 -3.90
CA ASN A 151 2.34 -29.38 -4.12
C ASN A 151 2.10 -27.90 -4.44
N GLU A 152 1.20 -27.66 -5.41
CA GLU A 152 0.56 -26.36 -5.61
C GLU A 152 -0.84 -26.38 -5.01
N GLY A 153 -1.25 -25.26 -4.43
CA GLY A 153 -2.56 -25.09 -3.82
C GLY A 153 -2.81 -23.64 -3.47
N TYR A 154 -3.81 -23.40 -2.64
CA TYR A 154 -4.28 -22.07 -2.28
C TYR A 154 -4.30 -21.89 -0.77
N VAL A 155 -3.86 -20.72 -0.32
CA VAL A 155 -3.88 -20.29 1.09
C VAL A 155 -4.58 -18.93 1.16
N ALA A 156 -5.39 -18.72 2.19
CA ALA A 156 -6.02 -17.43 2.40
C ALA A 156 -4.95 -16.34 2.59
N ALA A 157 -4.99 -15.30 1.76
CA ALA A 157 -3.92 -14.32 1.65
C ALA A 157 -3.63 -13.58 2.96
N GLN A 158 -4.64 -13.41 3.84
CA GLN A 158 -4.49 -12.78 5.16
C GLN A 158 -3.37 -13.42 5.98
N PHE A 159 -3.12 -14.72 5.81
CA PHE A 159 -2.11 -15.44 6.57
C PHE A 159 -0.76 -15.56 5.89
N VAL A 160 -0.55 -14.94 4.73
CA VAL A 160 0.72 -14.99 4.00
C VAL A 160 1.40 -13.63 4.05
N VAL A 161 2.68 -13.62 4.39
CA VAL A 161 3.57 -12.45 4.31
C VAL A 161 4.67 -12.79 3.30
N ALA A 162 4.85 -11.93 2.30
CA ALA A 162 5.98 -12.04 1.37
C ALA A 162 7.28 -11.67 2.09
N ASP A 163 8.37 -12.37 1.82
CA ASP A 163 9.66 -12.15 2.52
C ASP A 163 10.22 -10.74 2.30
N ILE A 164 9.87 -10.12 1.19
CA ILE A 164 10.26 -8.76 0.83
C ILE A 164 9.42 -7.67 1.50
N ALA A 165 8.29 -8.03 2.13
CA ALA A 165 7.47 -7.08 2.85
C ALA A 165 8.24 -6.56 4.07
N LYS A 166 8.36 -5.24 4.21
CA LYS A 166 8.89 -4.65 5.43
C LYS A 166 7.88 -4.91 6.55
N LYS A 167 8.37 -5.43 7.68
CA LYS A 167 7.58 -5.56 8.89
C LYS A 167 7.62 -4.23 9.65
N GLY A 168 6.46 -3.76 10.11
CA GLY A 168 6.34 -2.59 10.96
C GLY A 168 5.23 -2.77 11.98
N PHE A 169 4.95 -1.72 12.72
CA PHE A 169 3.92 -1.75 13.74
C PHE A 169 3.37 -0.35 14.02
N ASP A 170 2.21 -0.30 14.65
CA ASP A 170 1.74 0.93 15.31
C ASP A 170 1.48 0.66 16.78
N THR A 171 1.58 1.72 17.57
CA THR A 171 1.40 1.64 19.03
C THR A 171 0.80 2.94 19.53
N TYR A 172 -0.01 2.84 20.58
CA TYR A 172 -0.68 3.98 21.20
C TYR A 172 0.33 4.99 21.76
N GLY A 173 1.21 4.56 22.66
CA GLY A 173 2.06 5.45 23.44
C GLY A 173 3.44 5.68 22.83
N ALA A 174 4.12 6.73 23.29
CA ALA A 174 5.50 6.98 22.91
C ALA A 174 6.44 5.89 23.44
N LEU A 175 7.48 5.57 22.67
CA LEU A 175 8.52 4.61 23.06
C LEU A 175 9.88 5.29 23.26
N SER A 176 10.71 4.71 24.11
CA SER A 176 12.10 5.14 24.27
C SER A 176 12.98 4.67 23.10
N LEU A 177 14.14 5.30 22.93
CA LEU A 177 15.17 4.84 21.97
C LEU A 177 15.51 3.35 22.16
N SER A 178 15.68 2.90 23.40
CA SER A 178 16.01 1.49 23.68
C SER A 178 14.90 0.53 23.28
N GLN A 179 13.63 0.94 23.42
CA GLN A 179 12.50 0.13 22.95
C GLN A 179 12.48 0.06 21.42
N TYR A 180 12.71 1.19 20.74
CA TYR A 180 12.82 1.21 19.27
C TYR A 180 13.99 0.36 18.76
N GLN A 181 15.15 0.42 19.41
CA GLN A 181 16.30 -0.44 19.10
C GLN A 181 15.95 -1.93 19.26
N GLN A 182 15.22 -2.30 20.31
CA GLN A 182 14.76 -3.69 20.47
C GLN A 182 13.82 -4.11 19.34
N PHE A 183 12.88 -3.26 18.94
CA PHE A 183 12.04 -3.54 17.78
C PHE A 183 12.84 -3.67 16.49
N LYS A 184 13.89 -2.86 16.30
CA LYS A 184 14.79 -2.99 15.15
C LYS A 184 15.50 -4.34 15.14
N GLU A 185 16.03 -4.77 16.29
CA GLU A 185 16.66 -6.08 16.47
C GLU A 185 15.70 -7.25 16.20
N ASP A 186 14.43 -7.09 16.57
CA ASP A 186 13.35 -8.06 16.31
C ASP A 186 12.90 -8.09 14.83
N GLY A 187 13.53 -7.30 13.96
CA GLY A 187 13.30 -7.30 12.51
C GLY A 187 12.21 -6.33 12.03
N TYR A 188 11.79 -5.37 12.86
CA TYR A 188 10.91 -4.30 12.41
C TYR A 188 11.71 -3.21 11.66
N SER A 189 11.10 -2.64 10.64
CA SER A 189 11.69 -1.65 9.75
C SER A 189 11.04 -0.28 9.88
N PHE A 190 9.80 -0.21 10.35
CA PHE A 190 9.08 1.05 10.51
C PHE A 190 8.10 1.01 11.69
N VAL A 191 7.71 2.21 12.14
CA VAL A 191 6.67 2.41 13.15
C VAL A 191 5.70 3.52 12.71
N ALA A 192 4.40 3.30 12.89
CA ALA A 192 3.41 4.36 12.75
C ALA A 192 3.04 4.94 14.12
N ARG A 193 2.98 6.27 14.19
CA ARG A 193 2.73 7.04 15.40
C ARG A 193 1.72 8.15 15.14
N TYR A 194 1.04 8.59 16.19
CA TYR A 194 -0.19 9.36 16.06
C TYR A 194 0.04 10.87 16.01
N TYR A 195 -0.77 11.55 15.21
CA TYR A 195 -1.15 12.94 15.42
C TYR A 195 -2.58 12.99 15.95
N SER A 196 -2.84 13.87 16.92
CA SER A 196 -4.14 14.02 17.56
C SER A 196 -4.24 15.36 18.28
N THR A 197 -5.44 15.93 18.34
CA THR A 197 -5.73 17.10 19.18
C THR A 197 -6.49 16.75 20.45
N THR A 198 -7.00 15.53 20.51
CA THR A 198 -7.89 15.07 21.58
C THR A 198 -7.20 14.16 22.58
N ASP A 199 -6.04 13.60 22.21
CA ASP A 199 -5.24 12.74 23.07
C ASP A 199 -3.74 13.01 22.91
N SER A 200 -3.18 13.82 23.80
CA SER A 200 -1.76 14.15 23.77
C SER A 200 -0.86 12.99 24.20
N ALA A 201 -1.39 11.95 24.87
CA ALA A 201 -0.58 10.84 25.35
C ALA A 201 -0.10 9.93 24.22
N LYS A 202 -0.80 9.94 23.06
CA LYS A 202 -0.41 9.20 21.87
C LYS A 202 0.41 9.99 20.85
N ASN A 203 0.51 11.31 21.00
CA ASN A 203 1.12 12.16 19.99
C ASN A 203 2.61 11.87 19.79
N LEU A 204 2.99 11.69 18.53
CA LEU A 204 4.39 11.68 18.11
C LEU A 204 5.01 13.03 18.44
N THR A 205 6.15 12.99 19.12
CA THR A 205 6.96 14.19 19.38
C THR A 205 8.19 14.20 18.50
N LYS A 206 8.84 15.37 18.36
CA LYS A 206 10.12 15.48 17.65
C LYS A 206 11.20 14.57 18.26
N ASP A 207 11.33 14.57 19.58
CA ASP A 207 12.34 13.76 20.28
C ASP A 207 12.07 12.26 20.08
N GLU A 208 10.80 11.84 20.11
CA GLU A 208 10.42 10.46 19.80
C GLU A 208 10.73 10.09 18.35
N ALA A 209 10.40 10.96 17.39
CA ALA A 209 10.68 10.74 15.98
C ALA A 209 12.19 10.65 15.71
N GLN A 210 13.01 11.44 16.41
CA GLN A 210 14.46 11.33 16.38
C GLN A 210 14.92 9.99 16.95
N ALA A 211 14.37 9.55 18.10
CA ALA A 211 14.71 8.27 18.70
C ALA A 211 14.37 7.07 17.80
N ALA A 212 13.21 7.06 17.13
CA ALA A 212 12.86 6.01 16.18
C ALA A 212 13.81 6.01 14.96
N SER A 213 14.13 7.19 14.43
CA SER A 213 15.08 7.33 13.31
C SER A 213 16.50 6.89 13.70
N GLU A 214 16.95 7.22 14.92
CA GLU A 214 18.24 6.81 15.48
C GLU A 214 18.33 5.28 15.66
N ALA A 215 17.23 4.65 16.06
CA ALA A 215 17.12 3.19 16.10
C ALA A 215 17.12 2.53 14.70
N GLY A 216 17.10 3.31 13.62
CA GLY A 216 17.08 2.80 12.25
C GLY A 216 15.69 2.35 11.78
N LEU A 217 14.62 2.90 12.38
CA LEU A 217 13.24 2.70 11.93
C LEU A 217 12.77 3.89 11.09
N GLU A 218 11.99 3.59 10.06
CA GLU A 218 11.21 4.59 9.33
C GLU A 218 9.93 4.93 10.13
N LEU A 219 9.41 6.14 9.97
CA LEU A 219 8.21 6.65 10.64
C LEU A 219 7.06 6.83 9.66
N LEU A 220 5.85 6.56 10.13
CA LEU A 220 4.60 6.95 9.48
C LEU A 220 3.77 7.78 10.45
N ALA A 221 3.19 8.86 9.97
CA ALA A 221 2.24 9.64 10.75
C ALA A 221 0.81 9.21 10.43
N VAL A 222 0.01 8.95 11.47
CA VAL A 222 -1.43 8.73 11.35
C VAL A 222 -2.19 9.74 12.20
N TYR A 223 -3.05 10.53 11.58
CA TYR A 223 -3.96 11.42 12.28
C TYR A 223 -5.23 10.65 12.70
N GLN A 224 -5.55 10.70 13.99
CA GLN A 224 -6.78 10.11 14.52
C GLN A 224 -7.24 10.86 15.79
N ASP A 225 -8.43 11.45 15.72
CA ASP A 225 -9.20 11.89 16.89
C ASP A 225 -10.43 10.98 17.05
N TYR A 226 -11.65 11.52 16.96
CA TYR A 226 -12.90 10.78 17.02
C TYR A 226 -13.34 10.28 15.63
N ASN A 227 -12.45 9.61 14.91
CA ASN A 227 -12.66 9.15 13.53
C ASN A 227 -13.57 7.89 13.43
N ASN A 228 -14.62 7.84 14.25
CA ASN A 228 -15.44 6.65 14.46
C ASN A 228 -16.94 6.93 14.49
N LYS A 229 -17.43 7.99 13.84
CA LYS A 229 -18.88 8.28 13.73
C LYS A 229 -19.21 8.93 12.40
N ALA A 230 -20.31 8.50 11.77
CA ALA A 230 -20.69 8.98 10.44
C ALA A 230 -20.84 10.51 10.35
N ASP A 231 -21.43 11.15 11.36
CA ASP A 231 -21.64 12.61 11.36
C ASP A 231 -20.34 13.41 11.45
N LEU A 232 -19.24 12.81 11.91
CA LEU A 232 -17.92 13.43 11.94
C LEU A 232 -17.21 13.34 10.57
N PHE A 233 -17.55 12.37 9.72
CA PHE A 233 -17.02 12.30 8.36
C PHE A 233 -17.77 13.29 7.45
N ASN A 234 -17.30 14.53 7.46
CA ASN A 234 -17.78 15.60 6.59
C ASN A 234 -16.64 16.54 6.20
N TYR A 235 -16.87 17.39 5.21
CA TYR A 235 -15.88 18.32 4.65
C TYR A 235 -15.20 19.20 5.72
N GLU A 236 -15.98 19.85 6.58
CA GLU A 236 -15.45 20.79 7.59
C GLU A 236 -14.55 20.09 8.62
N TYR A 237 -14.89 18.85 8.98
CA TYR A 237 -14.05 18.07 9.87
C TYR A 237 -12.75 17.63 9.19
N GLY A 238 -12.81 17.30 7.89
CA GLY A 238 -11.62 17.04 7.06
C GLY A 238 -10.68 18.25 7.00
N VAL A 239 -11.23 19.45 6.80
CA VAL A 239 -10.47 20.71 6.83
C VAL A 239 -9.80 20.92 8.18
N THR A 240 -10.54 20.68 9.26
CA THR A 240 -10.04 20.86 10.63
C THR A 240 -8.89 19.89 10.91
N GLN A 241 -9.10 18.58 10.68
CA GLN A 241 -8.07 17.57 10.97
C GLN A 241 -6.83 17.73 10.09
N ALA A 242 -6.99 18.04 8.80
CA ALA A 242 -5.85 18.31 7.92
C ALA A 242 -5.04 19.53 8.36
N THR A 243 -5.71 20.59 8.82
CA THR A 243 -5.02 21.78 9.36
C THR A 243 -4.16 21.43 10.58
N GLU A 244 -4.69 20.63 11.50
CA GLU A 244 -3.98 20.23 12.71
C GLU A 244 -2.89 19.17 12.44
N ALA A 245 -3.11 18.31 11.46
CA ALA A 245 -2.11 17.36 10.97
C ALA A 245 -0.89 18.09 10.40
N ILE A 246 -1.09 19.12 9.57
CA ILE A 246 0.00 19.93 9.01
C ILE A 246 0.81 20.62 10.13
N LYS A 247 0.13 21.19 11.14
CA LYS A 247 0.81 21.82 12.28
C LYS A 247 1.71 20.84 13.02
N GLN A 248 1.18 19.65 13.34
CA GLN A 248 1.94 18.61 14.05
C GLN A 248 3.08 18.06 13.20
N ALA A 249 2.90 17.89 11.89
CA ALA A 249 3.97 17.50 10.97
C ALA A 249 5.13 18.51 11.00
N ILE A 250 4.83 19.82 11.00
CA ILE A 250 5.83 20.89 11.12
C ILE A 250 6.53 20.83 12.48
N GLU A 251 5.78 20.64 13.57
CA GLU A 251 6.30 20.61 14.94
C GLU A 251 7.24 19.42 15.19
N VAL A 252 6.84 18.22 14.74
CA VAL A 252 7.67 17.01 14.78
C VAL A 252 8.88 17.15 13.85
N GLY A 253 8.78 17.98 12.83
CA GLY A 253 9.82 18.12 11.79
C GLY A 253 9.72 17.03 10.72
N GLN A 254 8.55 16.42 10.54
CA GLN A 254 8.28 15.51 9.43
C GLN A 254 8.63 16.21 8.11
N PRO A 255 9.55 15.65 7.30
CA PRO A 255 9.96 16.29 6.05
C PRO A 255 8.76 16.39 5.11
N PRO A 256 8.63 17.48 4.32
CA PRO A 256 7.62 17.53 3.28
C PRO A 256 7.91 16.48 2.20
N SER A 257 6.86 16.07 1.49
CA SER A 257 7.01 15.23 0.29
C SER A 257 7.79 15.99 -0.78
N VAL A 258 8.78 15.32 -1.36
CA VAL A 258 9.55 15.81 -2.50
C VAL A 258 9.31 14.91 -3.70
N GLU A 259 9.79 15.34 -4.87
CA GLU A 259 9.73 14.51 -6.07
C GLU A 259 10.46 13.17 -5.86
N GLY A 260 9.82 12.06 -6.22
CA GLY A 260 10.36 10.70 -6.04
C GLY A 260 10.45 10.20 -4.59
N LYS A 261 10.03 10.99 -3.59
CA LYS A 261 10.02 10.57 -2.18
C LYS A 261 8.89 11.25 -1.41
N GLY A 262 7.81 10.51 -1.20
CA GLY A 262 6.67 10.95 -0.41
C GLY A 262 6.97 11.02 1.08
N SER A 263 6.18 11.84 1.75
CA SER A 263 6.01 11.83 3.20
C SER A 263 4.54 12.03 3.48
N ALA A 264 3.89 10.94 3.88
CA ALA A 264 2.46 10.88 4.00
C ALA A 264 1.98 11.19 5.41
N ILE A 265 0.78 11.74 5.50
CA ILE A 265 -0.01 11.72 6.73
C ILE A 265 -1.26 10.88 6.44
N TYR A 266 -1.38 9.76 7.15
CA TYR A 266 -2.53 8.87 7.03
C TYR A 266 -3.69 9.41 7.86
N PHE A 267 -4.88 9.53 7.28
CA PHE A 267 -6.09 9.91 8.01
C PHE A 267 -6.92 8.67 8.27
N ALA A 268 -7.22 8.41 9.54
CA ALA A 268 -7.93 7.22 9.95
C ALA A 268 -9.44 7.29 9.65
N VAL A 269 -9.97 6.16 9.19
CA VAL A 269 -11.39 5.82 9.16
C VAL A 269 -11.59 4.60 10.05
N ASP A 270 -11.93 4.83 11.33
CA ASP A 270 -12.02 3.78 12.34
C ASP A 270 -13.45 3.26 12.48
N GLU A 271 -13.73 2.17 11.77
CA GLU A 271 -15.04 1.51 11.76
C GLU A 271 -15.15 0.34 12.74
N LYS A 272 -14.08 0.03 13.51
CA LYS A 272 -13.96 -1.19 14.35
C LYS A 272 -15.20 -1.41 15.22
N ASN A 273 -15.73 -0.33 15.81
CA ASN A 273 -16.79 -0.39 16.81
C ASN A 273 -18.12 0.25 16.41
N VAL A 274 -18.20 0.88 15.24
CA VAL A 274 -19.38 1.67 14.83
C VAL A 274 -20.11 1.13 13.60
N GLY A 275 -19.55 0.11 12.96
CA GLY A 275 -20.09 -0.41 11.71
C GLY A 275 -19.82 0.53 10.55
N ASP A 276 -20.50 0.28 9.43
CA ASP A 276 -20.19 0.97 8.19
C ASP A 276 -20.57 2.45 8.20
N ILE A 277 -19.57 3.31 8.09
CA ILE A 277 -19.74 4.73 7.81
C ILE A 277 -20.03 4.88 6.31
N PRO A 278 -21.07 5.66 5.92
CA PRO A 278 -21.40 5.88 4.52
C PRO A 278 -20.18 6.37 3.72
N LEU A 279 -19.88 5.70 2.60
CA LEU A 279 -18.73 6.05 1.74
C LEU A 279 -18.79 7.50 1.25
N ALA A 280 -20.00 8.04 1.02
CA ALA A 280 -20.17 9.45 0.64
C ALA A 280 -19.72 10.43 1.74
N ASN A 281 -19.95 10.10 3.03
CA ASN A 281 -19.47 10.91 4.15
C ASN A 281 -17.93 10.91 4.19
N ILE A 282 -17.34 9.72 4.03
CA ILE A 282 -15.88 9.55 3.95
C ILE A 282 -15.31 10.35 2.77
N GLU A 283 -15.97 10.32 1.60
CA GLU A 283 -15.57 11.11 0.44
C GLU A 283 -15.53 12.61 0.74
N GLU A 284 -16.58 13.16 1.34
CA GLU A 284 -16.65 14.58 1.71
C GLU A 284 -15.56 14.96 2.72
N TYR A 285 -15.31 14.10 3.70
CA TYR A 285 -14.21 14.26 4.64
C TYR A 285 -12.83 14.34 3.94
N PHE A 286 -12.54 13.41 3.04
CA PHE A 286 -11.28 13.42 2.30
C PHE A 286 -11.17 14.54 1.25
N LYS A 287 -12.28 15.04 0.69
CA LYS A 287 -12.28 16.27 -0.10
C LYS A 287 -11.80 17.46 0.74
N GLY A 288 -12.30 17.60 1.96
CA GLY A 288 -11.86 18.65 2.90
C GLY A 288 -10.37 18.55 3.24
N ILE A 289 -9.85 17.33 3.43
CA ILE A 289 -8.42 17.08 3.62
C ILE A 289 -7.62 17.56 2.39
N LYS A 290 -8.01 17.10 1.20
CA LYS A 290 -7.30 17.39 -0.05
C LYS A 290 -7.24 18.89 -0.32
N ASP A 291 -8.38 19.57 -0.25
CA ASP A 291 -8.45 21.01 -0.49
C ASP A 291 -7.57 21.79 0.50
N THR A 292 -7.50 21.34 1.75
CA THR A 292 -6.67 21.96 2.79
C THR A 292 -5.19 21.76 2.52
N MET A 293 -4.77 20.54 2.15
CA MET A 293 -3.38 20.23 1.78
C MET A 293 -2.94 21.02 0.54
N ASP A 294 -3.79 21.07 -0.50
CA ASP A 294 -3.54 21.83 -1.72
C ASP A 294 -3.42 23.34 -1.43
N LYS A 295 -4.36 23.88 -0.63
CA LYS A 295 -4.35 25.29 -0.23
C LYS A 295 -3.14 25.65 0.62
N PHE A 296 -2.72 24.78 1.54
CA PHE A 296 -1.50 24.98 2.31
C PHE A 296 -0.29 25.04 1.37
N THR A 297 -0.12 24.05 0.51
CA THR A 297 0.97 23.98 -0.48
C THR A 297 1.00 25.20 -1.39
N GLY A 298 -0.16 25.66 -1.86
CA GLY A 298 -0.30 26.83 -2.71
C GLY A 298 0.14 28.14 -2.02
N ASN A 299 -0.10 28.28 -0.73
CA ASN A 299 0.20 29.49 0.04
C ASN A 299 1.55 29.45 0.77
N ASP A 300 2.09 28.27 1.04
CA ASP A 300 3.40 28.13 1.68
C ASP A 300 4.50 28.65 0.75
N PRO A 301 5.41 29.52 1.23
CA PRO A 301 6.49 30.08 0.41
C PRO A 301 7.49 29.01 -0.02
N ASP A 302 7.71 28.00 0.83
CA ASP A 302 8.61 26.87 0.57
C ASP A 302 7.92 25.74 -0.19
N LYS A 303 6.63 25.91 -0.54
CA LYS A 303 5.80 24.92 -1.24
C LYS A 303 5.81 23.55 -0.57
N ARG A 304 5.93 23.53 0.76
CA ARG A 304 5.84 22.30 1.56
C ARG A 304 4.48 21.66 1.34
N ARG A 305 4.49 20.33 1.23
CA ARG A 305 3.31 19.50 1.09
C ARG A 305 3.55 18.17 1.81
N TRP A 306 2.49 17.53 2.27
CA TRP A 306 2.51 16.14 2.71
C TRP A 306 1.47 15.39 1.90
N ASP A 307 1.84 14.21 1.45
CA ASP A 307 0.95 13.36 0.69
C ASP A 307 -0.15 12.80 1.60
N ILE A 308 -1.29 12.46 1.01
CA ILE A 308 -2.46 12.02 1.76
C ILE A 308 -2.44 10.51 1.84
N GLY A 309 -2.44 9.99 3.06
CA GLY A 309 -2.67 8.58 3.33
C GLY A 309 -4.09 8.34 3.84
N VAL A 310 -4.59 7.13 3.63
CA VAL A 310 -5.87 6.63 4.14
C VAL A 310 -5.58 5.42 5.00
N TYR A 311 -6.03 5.43 6.26
CA TYR A 311 -6.15 4.21 7.04
C TYR A 311 -7.61 3.77 7.08
N GLY A 312 -7.91 2.52 6.70
CA GLY A 312 -9.27 2.00 6.72
C GLY A 312 -9.34 0.55 6.23
N ASN A 313 -10.53 -0.07 6.30
CA ASN A 313 -10.72 -1.41 5.74
C ASN A 313 -10.79 -1.40 4.20
N TYR A 314 -10.81 -2.57 3.56
CA TYR A 314 -10.75 -2.71 2.09
C TYR A 314 -11.75 -1.82 1.35
N ARG A 315 -13.02 -1.78 1.77
CA ARG A 315 -14.04 -0.97 1.07
C ARG A 315 -13.76 0.53 1.12
N VAL A 316 -13.15 1.01 2.20
CA VAL A 316 -12.80 2.42 2.37
C VAL A 316 -11.62 2.78 1.49
N VAL A 317 -10.51 2.02 1.59
CA VAL A 317 -9.30 2.30 0.82
C VAL A 317 -9.53 2.15 -0.68
N LYS A 318 -10.29 1.13 -1.10
CA LYS A 318 -10.69 0.93 -2.50
C LYS A 318 -11.55 2.06 -3.03
N TYR A 319 -12.61 2.41 -2.30
CA TYR A 319 -13.51 3.48 -2.73
C TYR A 319 -12.77 4.81 -2.89
N LEU A 320 -11.90 5.16 -1.94
CA LEU A 320 -11.14 6.40 -2.02
C LEU A 320 -10.10 6.38 -3.14
N GLN A 321 -9.41 5.26 -3.38
CA GLN A 321 -8.51 5.13 -4.54
C GLN A 321 -9.28 5.33 -5.86
N GLU A 322 -10.44 4.70 -6.03
CA GLU A 322 -11.27 4.84 -7.23
C GLU A 322 -11.84 6.26 -7.42
N LYS A 323 -12.12 6.99 -6.32
CA LYS A 323 -12.73 8.32 -6.37
C LYS A 323 -11.74 9.47 -6.42
N MET A 324 -10.61 9.34 -5.76
CA MET A 324 -9.62 10.40 -5.58
C MET A 324 -8.32 10.16 -6.34
N GLY A 325 -8.14 8.95 -6.87
CA GLY A 325 -6.97 8.55 -7.63
C GLY A 325 -5.96 7.73 -6.81
N SER A 326 -5.01 7.18 -7.54
CA SER A 326 -3.87 6.37 -7.09
C SER A 326 -2.75 7.16 -6.40
N ASP A 327 -2.84 8.49 -6.36
CA ASP A 327 -1.86 9.34 -5.67
C ASP A 327 -1.93 9.21 -4.13
N LEU A 328 -3.01 8.60 -3.62
CA LEU A 328 -3.21 8.29 -2.21
C LEU A 328 -2.31 7.16 -1.74
N TYR A 329 -1.77 7.30 -0.52
CA TYR A 329 -1.21 6.17 0.21
C TYR A 329 -2.32 5.41 0.94
N LEU A 330 -2.25 4.08 0.95
CA LEU A 330 -3.33 3.21 1.37
C LEU A 330 -2.83 2.24 2.43
N TRP A 331 -3.31 2.43 3.65
CA TRP A 331 -3.08 1.55 4.77
C TRP A 331 -4.37 0.79 5.09
N GLN A 332 -4.42 -0.46 4.62
CA GLN A 332 -5.58 -1.32 4.80
C GLN A 332 -5.52 -2.04 6.16
N THR A 333 -6.61 -2.06 6.91
CA THR A 333 -6.75 -2.92 8.09
C THR A 333 -7.60 -4.16 7.80
N SER A 334 -7.29 -5.26 8.49
CA SER A 334 -8.12 -6.47 8.53
C SER A 334 -9.37 -6.31 9.41
N MET A 335 -9.49 -5.22 10.16
CA MET A 335 -10.63 -4.95 11.04
C MET A 335 -11.87 -4.40 10.32
N GLY A 336 -13.06 -4.77 10.80
CA GLY A 336 -14.35 -4.29 10.31
C GLY A 336 -15.49 -5.24 10.68
N LYS A 337 -16.75 -4.81 10.58
CA LYS A 337 -17.92 -5.64 10.90
C LYS A 337 -18.85 -5.79 9.69
N GLY A 338 -18.90 -7.00 9.11
CA GLY A 338 -20.19 -7.54 8.68
C GLY A 338 -20.47 -7.82 7.19
N GLN A 339 -19.51 -8.05 6.29
CA GLN A 339 -19.74 -8.57 4.92
C GLN A 339 -18.52 -9.33 4.36
N GLU A 340 -18.70 -10.06 3.24
CA GLU A 340 -17.68 -10.88 2.58
C GLU A 340 -16.50 -10.08 1.97
N ASN A 341 -16.58 -8.73 1.94
CA ASN A 341 -15.64 -7.84 1.24
C ASN A 341 -14.87 -6.87 2.18
N TYR A 342 -14.44 -7.30 3.38
CA TYR A 342 -13.62 -6.43 4.26
C TYR A 342 -12.11 -6.57 4.06
N PHE A 343 -11.70 -7.58 3.31
CA PHE A 343 -10.31 -7.98 3.26
C PHE A 343 -9.95 -8.45 1.86
N SER A 344 -9.27 -7.63 1.07
CA SER A 344 -8.58 -8.15 -0.11
C SER A 344 -7.11 -7.81 0.03
N LYS A 345 -6.24 -8.82 -0.05
CA LYS A 345 -4.81 -8.53 -0.22
C LYS A 345 -4.44 -8.30 -1.69
N TYR A 346 -5.41 -8.48 -2.59
CA TYR A 346 -5.33 -8.15 -4.01
C TYR A 346 -5.93 -6.76 -4.25
N PHE A 347 -5.40 -5.83 -3.48
CA PHE A 347 -5.67 -4.42 -3.60
C PHE A 347 -4.31 -3.75 -3.56
N ASN A 348 -4.09 -2.74 -4.37
CA ASN A 348 -2.82 -2.02 -4.38
C ASN A 348 -2.73 -1.09 -3.16
N TYR A 349 -2.69 -1.68 -1.96
CA TYR A 349 -2.35 -1.00 -0.72
C TYR A 349 -0.84 -0.83 -0.61
N ASP A 350 -0.41 0.14 0.18
CA ASP A 350 1.00 0.32 0.56
C ASP A 350 1.31 -0.42 1.86
N ILE A 351 0.36 -0.45 2.79
CA ILE A 351 0.48 -1.09 4.10
C ILE A 351 -0.75 -1.93 4.41
N TYR A 352 -0.55 -3.09 5.01
CA TYR A 352 -1.61 -3.94 5.53
C TYR A 352 -1.41 -4.26 7.02
N GLN A 353 -2.37 -3.89 7.86
CA GLN A 353 -2.45 -4.21 9.28
C GLN A 353 -3.14 -5.57 9.46
N ASN A 354 -2.43 -6.56 10.00
CA ASN A 354 -2.92 -7.95 10.05
C ASN A 354 -3.27 -8.42 11.45
N LEU A 355 -2.32 -8.30 12.38
CA LEU A 355 -2.43 -8.82 13.74
C LEU A 355 -2.59 -7.65 14.70
N HIS A 356 -3.59 -7.75 15.57
CA HIS A 356 -3.96 -6.66 16.49
C HIS A 356 -3.68 -7.04 17.93
N GLU A 357 -3.34 -6.04 18.74
CA GLU A 357 -3.17 -6.14 20.20
C GLU A 357 -2.12 -7.21 20.59
N VAL A 358 -1.02 -7.29 19.84
CA VAL A 358 0.09 -8.21 20.09
C VAL A 358 1.01 -7.61 21.17
N TYR A 359 1.25 -8.35 22.25
CA TYR A 359 2.18 -7.91 23.30
C TYR A 359 3.64 -8.21 22.92
N ARG A 360 4.46 -7.16 22.78
CA ARG A 360 5.91 -7.23 22.44
C ARG A 360 6.67 -6.13 23.17
N ASN A 361 7.88 -6.42 23.65
CA ASN A 361 8.80 -5.44 24.24
C ASN A 361 8.14 -4.51 25.29
N GLY A 362 7.19 -5.04 26.06
CA GLY A 362 6.49 -4.33 27.13
C GLY A 362 5.28 -3.49 26.71
N VAL A 363 4.89 -3.52 25.43
CA VAL A 363 3.77 -2.74 24.90
C VAL A 363 2.84 -3.58 24.01
N PHE A 364 1.60 -3.14 23.87
CA PHE A 364 0.69 -3.66 22.85
C PHE A 364 0.94 -2.95 21.52
N ILE A 365 1.02 -3.72 20.45
CA ILE A 365 1.21 -3.23 19.09
C ILE A 365 0.21 -3.88 18.14
N ASP A 366 -0.06 -3.22 17.03
CA ASP A 366 -0.66 -3.85 15.86
C ASP A 366 0.44 -4.06 14.80
N GLU A 367 0.57 -5.27 14.25
CA GLU A 367 1.58 -5.59 13.24
C GLU A 367 1.13 -5.16 11.85
N ASN A 368 2.00 -4.41 11.18
CA ASN A 368 1.82 -3.84 9.85
C ASN A 368 2.86 -4.40 8.88
N TYR A 369 2.47 -4.60 7.63
CA TYR A 369 3.36 -5.12 6.60
C TYR A 369 3.21 -4.28 5.34
N THR A 370 4.32 -3.85 4.74
CA THR A 370 4.25 -3.17 3.45
C THR A 370 3.79 -4.15 2.38
N ASN A 371 3.20 -3.61 1.32
CA ASN A 371 3.18 -4.31 0.06
C ASN A 371 4.60 -4.31 -0.55
N VAL A 372 4.75 -5.05 -1.64
CA VAL A 372 6.03 -5.27 -2.33
C VAL A 372 6.44 -4.06 -3.19
N LYS A 373 5.56 -3.06 -3.33
CA LYS A 373 5.81 -1.81 -4.06
C LYS A 373 6.32 -0.70 -3.12
N GLY A 374 7.49 -0.19 -3.46
CA GLY A 374 7.79 1.24 -3.42
C GLY A 374 7.73 1.96 -2.07
N ASP A 375 7.76 3.27 -2.20
CA ASP A 375 7.56 4.21 -1.10
C ASP A 375 6.14 4.05 -0.52
N PHE A 376 6.04 4.01 0.81
CA PHE A 376 4.78 3.93 1.55
C PHE A 376 4.54 5.20 2.39
N GLY A 377 5.16 6.31 1.99
CA GLY A 377 5.02 7.63 2.60
C GLY A 377 5.80 7.77 3.91
N ALA A 378 6.76 6.88 4.15
CA ALA A 378 7.53 6.86 5.38
C ALA A 378 8.62 7.93 5.38
N PHE A 379 9.01 8.37 6.56
CA PHE A 379 10.07 9.36 6.72
C PHE A 379 11.06 8.97 7.80
N THR A 380 12.22 9.62 7.76
CA THR A 380 13.19 9.61 8.86
C THR A 380 13.56 11.05 9.17
N LEU A 381 13.93 11.32 10.42
CA LEU A 381 14.52 12.60 10.79
C LEU A 381 16.04 12.47 10.72
N SER A 382 16.69 13.47 10.12
CA SER A 382 18.14 13.58 10.15
C SER A 382 18.61 13.71 11.59
N LEU A 383 19.52 12.83 12.01
CA LEU A 383 20.25 13.00 13.27
C LEU A 383 21.01 14.33 13.19
N GLN A 384 20.76 15.24 14.13
CA GLN A 384 21.59 16.42 14.25
C GLN A 384 23.01 15.94 14.62
N GLN A 385 23.99 16.27 13.77
CA GLN A 385 25.40 15.99 14.03
C GLN A 385 25.93 16.79 15.22
#